data_AF-G9XMX1-F1
#
_entry.id   AF-G9XMX1-F1
#
_cell.length_a   1.000
_cell.length_b   1.000
_cell.length_c   1.000
_cell.angle_alpha   90.00
_cell.angle_beta   90.00
_cell.angle_gamma   90.00
#
_symmetry.space_group_name_H-M   'P 1'
#
loop_
_entity.id
_entity.type
_entity.pdbx_description
1 polymer ?
#
loop_
_entity_poly.entity_id
_entity_poly.type
_entity_poly.pdbx_seq_one_letter_code
_entity_poly.pdbx_strand_id
1 'polypeptide(L)' 'MYAAKYESIKTGIPDRLPKFKRGDRVLTYNLKMGTVVRLEKDELGEYFVVQLDVFSGEYAYDAKDLTRLQ' A
#
# COMPACT_ATOMS: atom_id res chain seq x y z
N MET A 1 -14.22 20.77 7.04
CA MET A 1 -13.70 19.80 6.05
C MET A 1 -12.42 19.22 6.61
N TYR A 2 -12.36 17.93 6.91
CA TYR A 2 -11.15 17.30 7.43
C TYR A 2 -10.29 16.84 6.25
N ALA A 3 -9.35 17.68 5.83
CA ALA A 3 -8.29 17.25 4.91
C ALA A 3 -7.26 16.47 5.74
N ALA A 4 -7.16 15.16 5.52
CA ALA A 4 -6.07 14.36 6.07
C ALA A 4 -4.77 14.91 5.48
N LYS A 5 -4.02 15.69 6.27
CA LYS A 5 -2.69 16.15 5.90
C LYS A 5 -1.74 14.95 6.00
N TYR A 6 -1.44 14.34 4.86
CA TYR A 6 -0.40 13.34 4.76
C TYR A 6 0.96 14.06 4.82
N GLU A 7 1.60 14.03 5.99
CA GLU A 7 2.98 14.47 6.12
C GLU A 7 3.89 13.31 5.70
N SER A 8 4.46 13.41 4.49
CA SER A 8 5.51 12.50 4.02
C SER A 8 6.75 12.70 4.89
N ILE A 9 6.87 11.91 5.95
CA ILE A 9 8.08 11.86 6.77
C ILE A 9 9.21 11.33 5.89
N LYS A 10 10.07 12.24 5.41
CA LYS A 10 11.34 11.95 4.75
C LYS A 10 12.32 11.39 5.79
N THR A 11 12.14 10.14 6.19
CA THR A 11 13.15 9.40 6.97
C THR A 11 13.85 8.43 6.04
N GLY A 12 15.14 8.69 5.78
CA GLY A 12 16.03 7.80 5.05
C GLY A 12 16.17 6.45 5.75
N ILE A 13 15.31 5.51 5.38
CA ILE A 13 15.38 4.10 5.77
C ILE A 13 15.76 3.34 4.50
N PRO A 14 16.79 2.47 4.52
CA PRO A 14 17.40 1.92 3.32
C PRO A 14 16.42 1.05 2.51
N ASP A 15 16.07 1.53 1.31
CA ASP A 15 15.95 0.88 -0.01
C ASP A 15 15.58 -0.62 -0.14
N ARG A 16 14.90 -1.19 0.84
CA ARG A 16 14.31 -2.53 0.77
C ARG A 16 12.90 -2.51 1.35
N LEU A 17 12.06 -1.62 0.82
CA LEU A 17 10.63 -1.81 0.97
C LEU A 17 10.28 -3.23 0.45
N PRO A 18 9.44 -3.99 1.17
CA PRO A 18 9.03 -5.31 0.74
C PRO A 18 8.50 -5.23 -0.69
N LYS A 19 9.16 -5.96 -1.61
CA LYS A 19 8.79 -6.01 -3.02
C LYS A 19 7.53 -6.86 -3.16
N PHE A 20 6.36 -6.28 -2.93
CA PHE A 20 5.10 -6.94 -3.27
C PHE A 20 5.00 -7.09 -4.78
N LYS A 21 4.36 -8.17 -5.21
CA LYS A 21 4.09 -8.46 -6.62
C LYS A 21 2.60 -8.56 -6.83
N ARG A 22 2.17 -8.35 -8.08
CA ARG A 22 0.79 -8.62 -8.48
C ARG A 22 0.41 -10.05 -8.10
N GLY A 23 -0.73 -10.20 -7.43
CA GLY A 23 -1.24 -11.47 -6.90
C GLY A 23 -0.84 -11.76 -5.46
N ASP A 24 0.09 -11.01 -4.86
CA ASP A 24 0.42 -11.20 -3.45
C ASP A 24 -0.78 -10.88 -2.58
N ARG A 25 -1.01 -11.75 -1.59
CA ARG A 25 -1.99 -11.52 -0.53
C ARG A 25 -1.39 -10.59 0.50
N VAL A 26 -2.14 -9.58 0.89
CA VAL A 26 -1.69 -8.55 1.82
C VAL A 26 -2.73 -8.27 2.88
N LEU A 27 -2.25 -7.85 4.04
CA LEU A 27 -3.03 -7.29 5.13
C LEU A 27 -2.68 -5.81 5.24
N THR A 28 -3.70 -4.95 5.21
CA THR A 28 -3.55 -3.50 5.39
C THR A 28 -3.42 -3.12 6.87
N TYR A 29 -2.96 -1.91 7.15
CA TYR A 29 -2.84 -1.37 8.51
C TYR A 29 -4.12 -1.46 9.36
N ASN A 30 -5.30 -1.41 8.71
CA ASN A 30 -6.61 -1.52 9.37
C ASN A 30 -7.17 -2.95 9.35
N LEU A 31 -6.29 -3.95 9.24
CA LEU A 31 -6.61 -5.38 9.30
C LEU A 31 -7.59 -5.83 8.21
N LYS A 32 -7.55 -5.22 7.03
CA LYS A 32 -8.31 -5.67 5.85
C LYS A 32 -7.41 -6.48 4.95
N MET A 33 -7.92 -7.62 4.52
CA MET A 33 -7.22 -8.47 3.56
C MET A 33 -7.52 -8.01 2.15
N GLY A 34 -6.53 -8.19 1.27
CA GLY A 34 -6.68 -7.92 -0.15
C GLY A 34 -5.57 -8.56 -0.97
N THR A 35 -5.64 -8.28 -2.25
CA THR A 35 -4.68 -8.76 -3.26
C THR A 35 -4.05 -7.58 -3.97
N VAL A 36 -2.73 -7.59 -4.11
CA VAL A 36 -2.01 -6.59 -4.90
C VAL A 36 -2.37 -6.76 -6.37
N VAL A 37 -2.93 -5.72 -6.98
CA VAL A 37 -3.31 -5.72 -8.40
C VAL A 37 -2.17 -5.17 -9.26
N ARG A 38 -1.53 -4.09 -8.82
CA ARG A 38 -0.43 -3.44 -9.54
C ARG A 38 0.40 -2.55 -8.63
N LEU A 39 1.61 -2.24 -9.10
CA LEU A 39 2.47 -1.21 -8.55
C LEU A 39 2.38 0.01 -9.48
N GLU A 40 2.19 1.19 -8.91
CA GLU A 40 2.22 2.45 -9.63
C GLU A 40 3.19 3.43 -8.96
N LYS A 41 3.55 4.48 -9.68
CA LYS A 41 4.51 5.49 -9.24
C LYS A 41 4.03 6.88 -9.67
N ASP A 42 4.08 7.81 -8.73
CA ASP A 42 3.79 9.23 -8.95
C ASP A 42 4.96 10.13 -8.51
N GLU A 43 4.69 11.43 -8.40
CA GLU A 43 5.66 12.44 -7.95
C GLU A 43 6.08 12.28 -6.48
N LEU A 44 5.28 11.58 -5.66
CA LEU A 44 5.50 11.37 -4.22
C LEU A 44 6.22 10.04 -3.94
N GLY A 45 6.07 9.03 -4.81
CA GLY A 45 6.77 7.76 -4.68
C GLY A 45 6.07 6.59 -5.35
N GLU A 46 6.46 5.39 -4.93
CA GLU A 46 5.86 4.13 -5.37
C GLU A 46 4.74 3.71 -4.41
N TYR A 47 3.58 3.36 -4.96
CA TYR A 47 2.43 2.88 -4.20
C TYR A 47 1.82 1.63 -4.83
N PHE A 48 1.20 0.80 -4.00
CA PHE A 48 0.57 -0.45 -4.38
C PHE A 48 -0.93 -0.28 -4.45
N VAL A 49 -1.51 -0.72 -5.56
CA VAL A 49 -2.96 -0.81 -5.70
C VAL A 49 -3.41 -2.18 -5.24
N VAL A 50 -4.28 -2.20 -4.23
CA VAL A 50 -4.80 -3.42 -3.60
C VAL A 50 -6.31 -3.49 -3.81
N GLN A 51 -6.79 -4.64 -4.26
CA GLN A 51 -8.19 -4.98 -4.25
C GLN A 51 -8.52 -5.62 -2.91
N LEU A 52 -9.36 -4.96 -2.10
CA LEU A 52 -9.76 -5.46 -0.80
C LEU A 52 -10.85 -6.52 -0.94
N ASP A 53 -10.84 -7.54 -0.09
CA ASP A 53 -11.86 -8.60 -0.14
C ASP A 53 -13.22 -8.11 0.39
N VAL A 54 -13.19 -7.17 1.33
CA VAL A 54 -14.38 -6.68 2.05
C VAL A 54 -15.10 -5.57 1.29
N PHE A 55 -14.40 -4.86 0.40
CA PHE A 55 -14.94 -3.71 -0.33
C PHE A 55 -14.81 -3.91 -1.83
N SER A 56 -15.86 -3.58 -2.58
CA SER A 56 -15.78 -3.50 -4.03
C SER A 56 -14.94 -2.29 -4.42
N GLY A 57 -13.68 -2.50 -4.81
CA GLY A 57 -12.83 -1.44 -5.31
C GLY A 57 -11.34 -1.75 -5.27
N GLU A 58 -10.57 -0.83 -5.82
CA GLU A 58 -9.12 -0.81 -5.80
C GLU A 58 -8.65 0.42 -5.02
N TYR A 59 -7.68 0.23 -4.14
CA TYR A 59 -7.23 1.27 -3.21
C TYR A 59 -5.71 1.35 -3.21
N ALA A 60 -5.18 2.57 -3.20
CA ALA A 60 -3.75 2.83 -3.15
C ALA A 60 -3.22 2.78 -1.71
N TYR A 61 -2.08 2.11 -1.52
CA TYR A 61 -1.39 1.96 -0.25
C TYR A 61 0.11 2.09 -0.44
N ASP A 62 0.78 2.70 0.54
CA ASP A 62 2.24 2.65 0.60
C ASP A 62 2.71 1.26 1.06
N ALA A 63 3.92 0.87 0.69
CA ALA A 63 4.51 -0.39 1.16
C ALA A 63 4.55 -0.54 2.68
N LYS A 64 4.66 0.57 3.42
CA LYS A 64 4.69 0.58 4.90
C LYS A 64 3.34 0.22 5.53
N ASP A 65 2.25 0.38 4.78
CA ASP A 65 0.89 0.13 5.25
C ASP A 65 0.40 -1.28 4.91
N LEU A 66 1.24 -2.08 4.26
CA LEU A 66 0.95 -3.43 3.82
C LEU A 66 1.87 -4.45 4.51
N THR A 67 1.28 -5.58 4.90
CA THR A 67 2.00 -6.77 5.37
C THR A 67 1.70 -7.92 4.44
N ARG A 68 2.73 -8.59 3.91
CA ARG A 68 2.54 -9.73 3.01
C ARG A 68 2.02 -10.92 3.81
N LEU A 69 0.95 -11.53 3.33
CA LEU A 69 0.43 -12.80 3.81
C LEU A 69 1.07 -13.91 2.95
N GLN A 70 1.62 -14.93 3.62
CA GLN A 70 2.45 -15.99 3.05
C GLN A 70 1.66 -16.95 2.14
#